data_AF-A0A8B6GPF0-F1
#
_entry.id   AF-A0A8B6GPF0-F1
#
_cell.length_a   1.000
_cell.length_b   1.000
_cell.length_c   1.000
_cell.angle_alpha   90.00
_cell.angle_beta   90.00
_cell.angle_gamma   90.00
#
_symmetry.space_group_name_H-M   'P 1'
#
loop_
_entity.id
_entity.type
_entity.pdbx_description
1 polymer ?
#
loop_
_entity_poly.entity_id
_entity_poly.type
_entity_poly.pdbx_seq_one_letter_code
_entity_poly.pdbx_strand_id
1 'polypeptide(L)'
;MPRLVNTLQQYHLAASFSEKVSGFTDTLPLFRTKFPDLKSHKQEQLAQTILKSTYNAHKASDDVKILQKLINASDASHEEVIAHSFCTESCIELCKHSLSSAIRYTSLKQLLQDKIVSSVILKRIADSGLDFNQLCLAYNRDSEKGIQSVLSEKRHDGQVRVTAHKCTAKKIRDFMQI
;
A
#
# COMPACT_ATOMS: atom_id res chain seq x y z
N MET A 1 1.88 8.67 -4.26
CA MET A 1 1.67 7.95 -5.54
C MET A 1 0.22 7.66 -5.92
N PRO A 2 -0.73 7.32 -5.03
CA PRO A 2 -2.09 6.91 -5.44
C PRO A 2 -2.84 7.95 -6.28
N ARG A 3 -2.70 9.24 -5.99
CA ARG A 3 -3.38 10.32 -6.73
C ARG A 3 -2.99 10.35 -8.21
N LEU A 4 -1.70 10.34 -8.51
CA LEU A 4 -1.19 10.36 -9.89
C LEU A 4 -1.69 9.14 -10.68
N VAL A 5 -1.51 7.94 -10.11
CA VAL A 5 -1.93 6.70 -10.78
C VAL A 5 -3.43 6.67 -11.01
N ASN A 6 -4.24 7.08 -10.04
CA ASN A 6 -5.69 7.12 -10.19
C ASN A 6 -6.12 8.06 -11.31
N THR A 7 -5.51 9.25 -11.41
CA THR A 7 -5.77 10.20 -12.50
C THR A 7 -5.34 9.61 -13.85
N LEU A 8 -4.14 9.01 -13.94
CA LEU A 8 -3.67 8.36 -15.17
C LEU A 8 -4.61 7.24 -15.62
N GLN A 9 -5.15 6.45 -14.69
CA GLN A 9 -6.12 5.41 -15.00
C GLN A 9 -7.46 5.97 -15.47
N GLN A 10 -7.98 6.99 -14.78
CA GLN A 10 -9.25 7.65 -15.11
C GLN A 10 -9.24 8.21 -16.54
N TYR A 11 -8.13 8.78 -16.99
CA TYR A 11 -7.98 9.35 -18.32
C TYR A 11 -7.32 8.42 -19.34
N HIS A 12 -7.06 7.16 -18.96
CA HIS A 12 -6.47 6.13 -19.82
C HIS A 12 -5.06 6.50 -20.36
N LEU A 13 -4.30 7.27 -19.57
CA LEU A 13 -2.96 7.76 -19.88
C LEU A 13 -1.84 6.93 -19.23
N ALA A 14 -2.18 5.84 -18.52
CA ALA A 14 -1.18 5.05 -17.80
C ALA A 14 -0.11 4.43 -18.74
N ALA A 15 -0.52 3.97 -19.93
CA ALA A 15 0.41 3.39 -20.91
C ALA A 15 1.39 4.44 -21.46
N SER A 16 0.86 5.54 -22.00
CA SER A 16 1.68 6.63 -22.55
C SER A 16 2.58 7.30 -21.49
N PHE A 17 2.15 7.34 -20.24
CA PHE A 17 2.97 7.82 -19.14
C PHE A 17 4.14 6.86 -18.84
N SER A 18 3.89 5.55 -18.84
CA SER A 18 4.92 4.53 -18.54
C SER A 18 6.01 4.46 -19.63
N GLU A 19 5.69 4.87 -20.87
CA GLU A 19 6.68 5.05 -21.94
C GLU A 19 7.67 6.20 -21.67
N LYS A 20 7.31 7.16 -20.82
CA LYS A 20 8.12 8.36 -20.52
C LYS A 20 8.76 8.32 -19.14
N VAL A 21 8.18 7.58 -18.20
CA VAL A 21 8.62 7.49 -16.82
C VAL A 21 8.78 6.03 -16.45
N SER A 22 10.02 5.58 -16.32
CA SER A 22 10.36 4.19 -15.97
C SER A 22 10.19 3.87 -14.48
N GLY A 23 10.25 4.89 -13.62
CA GLY A 23 10.10 4.69 -12.19
C GLY A 23 10.21 5.97 -11.38
N PHE A 24 10.23 5.77 -10.06
CA PHE A 24 10.28 6.82 -9.05
C PHE A 24 11.23 6.41 -7.93
N THR A 25 11.79 7.39 -7.23
CA THR A 25 12.62 7.17 -6.04
C THR A 25 11.90 7.71 -4.81
N ASP A 26 11.81 6.92 -3.75
CA ASP A 26 11.43 7.44 -2.44
C ASP A 26 12.67 8.08 -1.79
N THR A 27 12.69 9.41 -1.76
CA THR A 27 13.83 10.18 -1.26
C THR A 27 13.90 10.20 0.26
N LEU A 28 12.82 9.88 0.98
CA LEU A 28 12.80 9.86 2.44
C LEU A 28 13.71 8.75 3.03
N PRO A 29 13.58 7.47 2.64
CA PRO A 29 14.51 6.44 3.10
C PRO A 29 15.94 6.69 2.63
N LEU A 30 16.13 7.23 1.41
CA LEU A 30 17.45 7.64 0.93
C LEU A 30 18.10 8.68 1.86
N PHE A 31 17.39 9.75 2.22
CA PHE A 31 17.93 10.76 3.13
C PHE A 31 18.14 10.25 4.56
N ARG A 32 17.35 9.27 5.02
CA ARG A 32 17.59 8.62 6.31
C ARG A 32 18.88 7.81 6.31
N THR A 33 19.19 7.14 5.21
CA THR A 33 20.46 6.42 5.04
C THR A 33 21.64 7.40 4.94
N LYS A 34 21.51 8.49 4.18
CA LYS A 34 22.57 9.50 4.00
C LYS A 34 22.85 10.33 5.24
N PHE A 35 21.82 10.66 6.01
CA PHE A 35 21.91 11.57 7.14
C PHE A 35 21.28 10.95 8.39
N PRO A 36 21.84 9.83 8.90
CA PRO A 36 21.22 9.07 9.99
C PRO A 36 21.14 9.86 11.30
N ASP A 37 22.08 10.79 11.52
CA ASP A 37 22.18 11.57 12.76
C ASP A 37 21.22 12.76 12.84
N LEU A 38 20.47 13.04 11.78
CA LEU A 38 19.48 14.12 11.80
C LEU A 38 18.26 13.72 12.62
N LYS A 39 17.87 14.60 13.55
CA LYS A 39 16.68 14.42 14.40
C LYS A 39 15.37 14.40 13.61
N SER A 40 15.36 14.94 12.39
CA SER A 40 14.18 15.04 11.53
C SER A 40 14.57 15.06 10.06
N HIS A 41 13.87 14.25 9.25
CA HIS A 41 13.99 14.21 7.79
C HIS A 41 12.79 14.85 7.09
N LYS A 42 12.05 15.74 7.78
CA LYS A 42 11.08 16.60 7.11
C LYS A 42 11.81 17.48 6.10
N GLN A 43 11.26 17.66 4.91
CA GLN A 43 11.92 18.38 3.83
C GLN A 43 12.38 19.79 4.22
N GLU A 44 11.57 20.53 4.99
CA GLU A 44 11.93 21.86 5.52
C GLU A 44 13.16 21.81 6.43
N GLN A 45 13.27 20.78 7.28
CA GLN A 45 14.40 20.59 8.18
C GLN A 45 15.66 20.19 7.41
N LEU A 46 15.52 19.35 6.38
CA LEU A 46 16.61 19.01 5.47
C LEU A 46 17.11 20.25 4.71
N ALA A 47 16.19 21.08 4.19
CA ALA A 47 16.54 22.32 3.51
C ALA A 47 17.27 23.30 4.43
N GLN A 48 16.80 23.46 5.66
CA GLN A 48 17.44 24.33 6.64
C GLN A 48 18.82 23.80 7.04
N THR A 49 18.96 22.49 7.23
CA THR A 49 20.20 21.89 7.76
C THR A 49 21.27 21.76 6.68
N ILE A 50 20.90 21.26 5.50
CA ILE A 50 21.82 20.92 4.40
C ILE A 50 22.02 22.12 3.47
N LEU A 51 20.93 22.75 3.03
CA LEU A 51 20.98 23.86 2.06
C LEU A 51 21.10 25.23 2.73
N LYS A 52 21.04 25.31 4.07
CA LYS A 52 20.99 26.57 4.84
C LYS A 52 19.90 27.53 4.35
N SER A 53 18.77 26.98 3.92
CA SER A 53 17.67 27.75 3.33
C SER A 53 16.31 27.32 3.87
N THR A 54 15.35 28.24 3.84
CA THR A 54 13.93 27.98 4.08
C THR A 54 13.14 28.26 2.82
N TYR A 55 11.95 27.70 2.72
CA TYR A 55 11.08 27.88 1.57
C TYR A 55 9.61 27.72 1.97
N ASN A 56 8.69 28.09 1.08
CA ASN A 56 7.26 27.92 1.31
C ASN A 56 6.83 26.47 0.99
N ALA A 57 6.81 25.60 2.00
CA ALA A 57 6.40 24.20 1.88
C ALA A 57 4.91 23.96 1.62
N HIS A 58 4.13 25.03 1.38
CA HIS A 58 2.74 24.93 0.93
C HIS A 58 2.58 25.05 -0.59
N LYS A 59 3.68 25.25 -1.33
CA LYS A 59 3.67 25.34 -2.78
C LYS A 59 4.42 24.17 -3.39
N ALA A 60 3.67 23.26 -4.00
CA ALA A 60 4.21 22.03 -4.60
C ALA A 60 5.37 22.29 -5.59
N SER A 61 5.37 23.40 -6.33
CA SER A 61 6.49 23.75 -7.22
C SER A 61 7.79 24.04 -6.48
N ASP A 62 7.68 24.63 -5.29
CA ASP A 62 8.84 24.97 -4.46
C ASP A 62 9.32 23.72 -3.72
N ASP A 63 8.40 22.84 -3.30
CA ASP A 63 8.74 21.51 -2.78
C ASP A 63 9.57 20.70 -3.77
N VAL A 64 9.16 20.62 -5.04
CA VAL A 64 9.89 19.85 -6.06
C VAL A 64 11.27 20.46 -6.33
N LYS A 65 11.37 21.80 -6.41
CA LYS A 65 12.66 22.50 -6.61
C LYS A 65 13.62 22.27 -5.45
N ILE A 66 13.13 22.34 -4.22
CA ILE A 66 13.95 22.11 -3.03
C ILE A 66 14.35 20.65 -2.94
N LEU A 67 13.46 19.72 -3.26
CA LEU A 67 13.79 18.30 -3.30
C LEU A 67 14.92 18.00 -4.29
N GLN A 68 14.87 18.59 -5.49
CA GLN A 68 15.96 18.46 -6.46
C GLN A 68 17.29 19.00 -5.92
N LYS A 69 17.28 20.18 -5.28
CA LYS A 69 18.47 20.76 -4.66
C LYS A 69 19.02 19.88 -3.54
N LEU A 70 18.15 19.28 -2.73
CA LEU A 70 18.53 18.36 -1.67
C LEU A 70 19.20 17.09 -2.21
N ILE A 71 18.65 16.50 -3.28
CA ILE A 71 19.29 15.34 -3.94
C ILE A 71 20.67 15.72 -4.44
N ASN A 72 20.80 16.83 -5.16
CA ASN A 72 22.09 17.30 -5.67
C ASN A 72 23.11 17.58 -4.54
N ALA A 73 22.65 18.09 -3.39
CA ALA A 73 23.50 18.38 -2.24
C ALA A 73 23.77 17.14 -1.36
N SER A 74 23.07 16.02 -1.59
CA SER A 74 23.19 14.83 -0.75
C SER A 74 24.34 13.89 -1.12
N ASP A 75 25.00 14.15 -2.24
CA ASP A 75 26.05 13.29 -2.80
C ASP A 75 25.60 11.82 -2.91
N ALA A 76 24.32 11.62 -3.23
CA ALA A 76 23.75 10.30 -3.45
C ALA A 76 24.24 9.74 -4.79
N SER A 77 24.86 8.56 -4.73
CA SER A 77 25.28 7.82 -5.90
C SER A 77 24.07 7.33 -6.69
N HIS A 78 24.30 6.98 -7.95
CA HIS A 78 23.25 6.44 -8.80
C HIS A 78 22.69 5.13 -8.23
N GLU A 79 23.55 4.28 -7.68
CA GLU A 79 23.21 3.00 -7.06
C GLU A 79 22.35 3.19 -5.82
N GLU A 80 22.65 4.19 -4.98
CA GLU A 80 21.83 4.51 -3.80
C GLU A 80 20.44 5.01 -4.20
N VAL A 81 20.37 5.85 -5.23
CA VAL A 81 19.08 6.30 -5.80
C VAL A 81 18.28 5.11 -6.34
N ILE A 82 18.91 4.22 -7.09
CA ILE A 82 18.27 3.01 -7.63
C ILE A 82 17.79 2.08 -6.51
N ALA A 83 18.56 1.90 -5.44
CA ALA A 83 18.20 1.03 -4.31
C ALA A 83 16.92 1.48 -3.59
N HIS A 84 16.57 2.76 -3.70
CA HIS A 84 15.34 3.34 -3.16
C HIS A 84 14.29 3.65 -4.24
N SER A 85 14.47 3.09 -5.44
CA SER A 85 13.57 3.28 -6.57
C SER A 85 12.62 2.10 -6.77
N PHE A 86 11.52 2.38 -7.45
CA PHE A 86 10.50 1.41 -7.83
C PHE A 86 9.95 1.78 -9.21
N CYS A 87 9.61 0.77 -10.03
CA CYS A 87 9.14 1.01 -11.39
C CYS A 87 7.69 1.52 -11.42
N THR A 88 7.34 2.15 -12.54
CA THR A 88 6.00 2.68 -12.78
C THR A 88 4.96 1.57 -12.80
N GLU A 89 5.29 0.40 -13.35
CA GLU A 89 4.41 -0.77 -13.40
C GLU A 89 4.04 -1.23 -11.98
N SER A 90 5.03 -1.39 -11.09
CA SER A 90 4.79 -1.75 -9.69
C SER A 90 3.92 -0.71 -8.97
N CYS A 91 4.07 0.59 -9.25
CA CYS A 91 3.18 1.61 -8.69
C CYS A 91 1.73 1.39 -9.11
N ILE A 92 1.53 1.15 -10.40
CA ILE A 92 0.21 0.97 -11.00
C ILE A 92 -0.46 -0.25 -10.39
N GLU A 93 0.26 -1.37 -10.29
CA GLU A 93 -0.22 -2.60 -9.66
C GLU A 93 -0.58 -2.41 -8.19
N LEU A 94 0.28 -1.75 -7.41
CA LEU A 94 0.01 -1.46 -6.00
C LEU A 94 -1.25 -0.59 -5.82
N CYS A 95 -1.46 0.41 -6.68
CA CYS A 95 -2.64 1.26 -6.62
C CYS A 95 -3.91 0.49 -7.03
N LYS A 96 -3.85 -0.33 -8.09
CA LYS A 96 -4.96 -1.24 -8.47
C LYS A 96 -5.30 -2.18 -7.32
N HIS A 97 -4.30 -2.77 -6.69
CA HIS A 97 -4.48 -3.65 -5.55
C HIS A 97 -5.16 -2.92 -4.38
N SER A 98 -4.73 -1.69 -4.08
CA SER A 98 -5.34 -0.87 -3.03
C SER A 98 -6.80 -0.51 -3.32
N LEU A 99 -7.13 -0.13 -4.56
CA LEU A 99 -8.51 0.16 -4.97
C LEU A 99 -9.40 -1.09 -4.87
N SER A 100 -8.94 -2.21 -5.42
CA SER A 100 -9.64 -3.49 -5.33
C SER A 100 -9.82 -3.92 -3.87
N SER A 101 -8.81 -3.74 -3.03
CA SER A 101 -8.93 -4.00 -1.59
C SER A 101 -9.99 -3.13 -0.92
N ALA A 102 -10.12 -1.84 -1.29
CA ALA A 102 -11.17 -0.98 -0.75
C ALA A 102 -12.58 -1.43 -1.18
N ILE A 103 -12.74 -1.89 -2.42
CA ILE A 103 -14.00 -2.47 -2.93
C ILE A 103 -14.35 -3.73 -2.14
N ARG A 104 -13.39 -4.66 -2.00
CA ARG A 104 -13.58 -5.90 -1.23
C ARG A 104 -13.90 -5.62 0.23
N TYR A 105 -13.19 -4.68 0.85
CA TYR A 105 -13.48 -4.22 2.21
C TYR A 105 -14.93 -3.73 2.35
N THR A 106 -15.43 -2.99 1.35
CA THR A 106 -16.81 -2.49 1.33
C THR A 106 -17.83 -3.63 1.26
N SER A 107 -17.57 -4.66 0.44
CA SER A 107 -18.43 -5.85 0.37
C SER A 107 -18.52 -6.60 1.71
N LEU A 108 -17.49 -6.51 2.55
CA LEU A 108 -17.39 -7.20 3.83
C LEU A 108 -17.89 -6.35 5.02
N LYS A 109 -18.32 -5.10 4.79
CA LYS A 109 -18.61 -4.12 5.84
C LYS A 109 -19.63 -4.62 6.87
N GLN A 110 -20.57 -5.46 6.46
CA GLN A 110 -21.56 -6.06 7.35
C GLN A 110 -20.92 -6.88 8.48
N LEU A 111 -19.85 -7.64 8.18
CA LEU A 111 -19.12 -8.44 9.18
C LEU A 111 -18.47 -7.57 10.26
N LEU A 112 -18.12 -6.33 9.93
CA LEU A 112 -17.60 -5.36 10.89
C LEU A 112 -18.73 -4.72 11.71
N GLN A 113 -19.83 -4.35 11.06
CA GLN A 113 -20.99 -3.73 11.69
C GLN A 113 -21.63 -4.65 12.73
N ASP A 114 -21.73 -5.94 12.39
CA ASP A 114 -22.29 -6.98 13.27
C ASP A 114 -21.26 -7.54 14.26
N LYS A 115 -20.06 -6.92 14.33
CA LYS A 115 -18.96 -7.28 15.25
C LYS A 115 -18.50 -8.73 15.13
N ILE A 116 -18.68 -9.35 13.96
CA ILE A 116 -18.21 -10.70 13.65
C ILE A 116 -16.67 -10.72 13.64
N VAL A 117 -16.07 -9.70 13.03
CA VAL A 117 -14.60 -9.52 12.96
C VAL A 117 -14.17 -8.10 13.28
N SER A 118 -12.91 -7.93 13.68
CA SER A 118 -12.31 -6.60 13.85
C SER A 118 -11.94 -5.96 12.50
N SER A 119 -11.77 -4.64 12.48
CA SER A 119 -11.32 -3.89 11.30
C SER A 119 -9.98 -4.40 10.74
N VAL A 120 -9.06 -4.81 11.61
CA VAL A 120 -7.76 -5.39 11.23
C VAL A 120 -7.94 -6.72 10.48
N ILE A 121 -8.80 -7.60 10.99
CA ILE A 121 -9.10 -8.87 10.32
C ILE A 121 -9.82 -8.63 9.00
N LEU A 122 -10.81 -7.73 8.96
CA LEU A 122 -11.54 -7.38 7.74
C LEU A 122 -10.59 -6.85 6.65
N LYS A 123 -9.65 -5.99 7.04
CA LYS A 123 -8.63 -5.44 6.15
C LYS A 123 -7.71 -6.55 5.61
N ARG A 124 -7.28 -7.49 6.45
CA ARG A 124 -6.50 -8.66 6.01
C ARG A 124 -7.26 -9.54 5.02
N ILE A 125 -8.55 -9.77 5.24
CA ILE A 125 -9.41 -10.51 4.29
C ILE A 125 -9.41 -9.79 2.93
N ALA A 126 -9.72 -8.49 2.92
CA ALA A 126 -9.76 -7.67 1.72
C ALA A 126 -8.39 -7.59 1.00
N ASP A 127 -7.30 -7.44 1.74
CA ASP A 127 -5.93 -7.42 1.20
C ASP A 127 -5.50 -8.79 0.66
N SER A 128 -6.12 -9.88 1.12
CA SER A 128 -5.85 -11.23 0.62
C SER A 128 -6.62 -11.59 -0.66
N GLY A 129 -7.34 -10.64 -1.27
CA GLY A 129 -8.13 -10.89 -2.47
C GLY A 129 -9.53 -11.45 -2.21
N LEU A 130 -9.93 -11.62 -0.95
CA LEU A 130 -11.25 -12.16 -0.59
C LEU A 130 -12.28 -11.04 -0.43
N ASP A 131 -13.44 -11.22 -1.05
CA ASP A 131 -14.66 -10.44 -0.84
C ASP A 131 -15.76 -11.33 -0.27
N PHE A 132 -16.93 -10.76 -0.01
CA PHE A 132 -18.05 -11.51 0.56
C PHE A 132 -18.48 -12.70 -0.32
N ASN A 133 -18.50 -12.54 -1.65
CA ASN A 133 -18.88 -13.61 -2.58
C ASN A 133 -17.88 -14.76 -2.54
N GLN A 134 -16.58 -14.48 -2.47
CA GLN A 134 -15.56 -15.53 -2.34
C GLN A 134 -15.68 -16.30 -1.03
N LEU A 135 -16.06 -15.63 0.07
CA LEU A 135 -16.34 -16.31 1.32
C LEU A 135 -17.58 -17.20 1.20
N CYS A 136 -18.67 -16.71 0.60
CA CYS A 136 -19.86 -17.53 0.33
C CYS A 136 -19.55 -18.75 -0.55
N LEU A 137 -18.74 -18.59 -1.59
CA LEU A 137 -18.30 -19.71 -2.44
C LEU A 137 -17.48 -20.73 -1.64
N ALA A 138 -16.58 -20.27 -0.76
CA ALA A 138 -15.82 -21.17 0.10
C ALA A 138 -16.74 -21.94 1.07
N TYR A 139 -17.72 -21.27 1.68
CA TYR A 139 -18.72 -21.89 2.53
C TYR A 139 -19.58 -22.91 1.77
N ASN A 140 -20.05 -22.57 0.56
CA ASN A 140 -20.89 -23.46 -0.23
C ASN A 140 -20.15 -24.72 -0.72
N ARG A 141 -18.82 -24.63 -0.90
CA ARG A 141 -17.99 -25.79 -1.26
C ARG A 141 -17.77 -26.74 -0.09
N ASP A 142 -17.62 -26.21 1.11
CA ASP A 142 -17.48 -26.97 2.36
C ASP A 142 -17.97 -26.08 3.51
N SER A 143 -19.18 -26.35 3.99
CA SER A 143 -19.84 -25.54 5.01
C SER A 143 -19.14 -25.61 6.38
N GLU A 144 -18.36 -26.67 6.62
CA GLU A 144 -17.66 -26.87 7.88
C GLU A 144 -16.26 -26.27 7.88
N LYS A 145 -15.47 -26.52 6.83
CA LYS A 145 -14.05 -26.16 6.77
C LYS A 145 -13.70 -25.15 5.69
N GLY A 146 -14.59 -24.83 4.76
CA GLY A 146 -14.30 -23.95 3.62
C GLY A 146 -13.77 -22.58 4.03
N ILE A 147 -14.46 -21.91 4.96
CA ILE A 147 -14.00 -20.62 5.51
C ILE A 147 -12.66 -20.76 6.23
N GLN A 148 -12.48 -21.79 7.06
CA GLN A 148 -11.22 -21.99 7.76
C GLN A 148 -10.07 -22.22 6.78
N SER A 149 -10.30 -23.02 5.73
CA SER A 149 -9.33 -23.35 4.69
C SER A 149 -8.83 -22.09 3.99
N VAL A 150 -9.74 -21.25 3.48
CA VAL A 150 -9.35 -20.04 2.74
C VAL A 150 -8.69 -18.98 3.64
N LEU A 151 -9.06 -18.87 4.92
CA LEU A 151 -8.44 -17.88 5.81
C LEU A 151 -7.06 -18.33 6.33
N SER A 152 -6.84 -19.63 6.45
CA SER A 152 -5.61 -20.21 7.01
C SER A 152 -4.61 -20.71 5.96
N GLU A 153 -4.96 -20.61 4.67
CA GLU A 153 -4.09 -20.93 3.53
C GLU A 153 -2.71 -20.27 3.68
N LYS A 154 -1.64 -21.01 3.36
CA LYS A 154 -0.27 -20.45 3.38
C LYS A 154 0.02 -19.76 2.06
N ARG A 155 0.53 -18.54 2.13
CA ARG A 155 1.10 -17.83 0.99
C ARG A 155 2.46 -18.42 0.64
N HIS A 156 2.99 -17.99 -0.51
CA HIS A 156 4.30 -18.42 -1.04
C HIS A 156 5.47 -18.11 -0.09
N ASP A 157 5.32 -17.11 0.78
CA ASP A 157 6.27 -16.73 1.84
C ASP A 157 6.10 -17.55 3.14
N GLY A 158 5.19 -18.53 3.17
CA GLY A 158 4.88 -19.35 4.33
C GLY A 158 3.97 -18.68 5.36
N GLN A 159 3.61 -17.40 5.19
CA GLN A 159 2.70 -16.69 6.08
C GLN A 159 1.25 -17.11 5.85
N VAL A 160 0.44 -17.03 6.91
CA VAL A 160 -0.98 -17.34 6.83
C VAL A 160 -1.74 -16.22 6.11
N ARG A 161 -2.65 -16.59 5.21
CA ARG A 161 -3.37 -15.66 4.33
C ARG A 161 -4.12 -14.57 5.07
N VAL A 162 -4.85 -14.92 6.13
CA VAL A 162 -5.57 -13.98 7.01
C VAL A 162 -5.33 -14.30 8.49
N THR A 163 -5.65 -15.52 8.91
CA THR A 163 -5.57 -15.97 10.31
C THR A 163 -5.64 -17.49 10.40
N ALA A 164 -4.83 -18.08 11.29
CA ALA A 164 -4.93 -19.48 11.65
C ALA A 164 -5.92 -19.73 12.81
N HIS A 165 -6.43 -18.67 13.44
CA HIS A 165 -7.34 -18.79 14.57
C HIS A 165 -8.72 -19.28 14.11
N LYS A 166 -9.04 -20.52 14.48
CA LYS A 166 -10.32 -21.17 14.14
C LYS A 166 -11.55 -20.39 14.64
N CYS A 167 -11.41 -19.63 15.73
CA CYS A 167 -12.51 -18.85 16.28
C CYS A 167 -13.03 -17.79 15.31
N THR A 168 -12.15 -17.15 14.51
CA THR A 168 -12.54 -16.17 13.51
C THR A 168 -13.32 -16.82 12.38
N ALA A 169 -12.82 -17.96 11.88
CA ALA A 169 -13.50 -18.72 10.83
C ALA A 169 -14.88 -19.20 11.28
N LYS A 170 -14.99 -19.67 12.53
CA LYS A 170 -16.27 -20.09 13.13
C LYS A 170 -17.30 -18.96 13.13
N LYS A 171 -16.93 -17.76 13.61
CA LYS A 171 -17.84 -16.61 13.65
C LYS A 171 -18.36 -16.21 12.26
N ILE A 172 -17.49 -16.21 11.24
CA ILE A 172 -17.89 -15.87 9.87
C ILE A 172 -18.80 -16.96 9.28
N ARG A 173 -18.50 -18.23 9.55
CA ARG A 173 -19.35 -19.36 9.14
C ARG A 173 -20.74 -19.26 9.77
N ASP A 174 -20.81 -19.03 11.08
CA ASP A 174 -22.08 -18.94 11.81
C ASP A 174 -22.92 -17.74 11.28
N PHE A 175 -22.27 -16.64 10.86
CA PHE A 175 -22.93 -15.53 10.18
C PHE A 175 -23.54 -15.90 8.81
N MET A 176 -22.91 -16.81 8.07
CA MET A 176 -23.35 -17.25 6.73
C MET A 176 -24.47 -18.31 6.76
N GLN A 177 -24.85 -18.79 7.95
CA GLN A 177 -25.97 -19.71 8.13
C GLN A 177 -27.34 -19.01 8.21
N ILE A 178 -27.33 -17.68 8.35
CA ILE A 178 -28.51 -16.80 8.45
C ILE A 178 -28.92 -16.37 7.04
#